data_AF-A0A2S3ZUL0-F1
#
_entry.id   AF-A0A2S3ZUL0-F1
#
_cell.length_a   1.000
_cell.length_b   1.000
_cell.length_c   1.000
_cell.angle_alpha   90.00
_cell.angle_beta   90.00
_cell.angle_gamma   90.00
#
_symmetry.space_group_name_H-M   'P 1'
#
loop_
_entity.id
_entity.type
_entity.pdbx_description
1 polymer ?
#
loop_
_entity_poly.entity_id
_entity_poly.type
_entity_poly.pdbx_seq_one_letter_code
_entity_poly.pdbx_strand_id
1 'polypeptide(L)'
;MGVTDREAFIAPDKNPARHVYVCVENTLHVRNHLAVRNTLRQGSDLRNRYEQVKRQLASDTEIVMSRCVAGTSEVLQDVLAASDLTAEEKQQIYDLNNPP
;
A
#
# COMPACT_ATOMS: atom_id res chain seq x y z
N MET A 1 -10.09 8.75 11.65
CA MET A 1 -10.58 7.67 10.76
C MET A 1 -11.29 8.36 9.61
N GLY A 2 -10.97 7.99 8.38
CA GLY A 2 -11.69 8.49 7.21
C GLY A 2 -10.75 9.07 6.19
N VAL A 3 -10.15 8.20 5.40
CA VAL A 3 -9.68 8.60 4.08
C VAL A 3 -10.94 8.79 3.25
N THR A 4 -11.20 9.98 2.72
CA THR A 4 -12.43 10.28 1.99
C THR A 4 -12.72 9.21 0.95
N ASP A 5 -13.97 8.72 0.93
CA ASP A 5 -14.46 7.64 0.07
C ASP A 5 -13.84 6.25 0.30
N ARG A 6 -13.18 6.04 1.45
CA ARG A 6 -12.68 4.74 1.91
C ARG A 6 -12.95 4.51 3.39
N GLU A 7 -13.78 3.52 3.66
CA GLU A 7 -14.04 3.02 5.01
C GLU A 7 -13.13 1.84 5.33
N ALA A 8 -12.52 1.86 6.52
CA ALA A 8 -11.68 0.78 7.04
C ALA A 8 -12.38 0.12 8.23
N PHE A 9 -12.47 -1.22 8.20
CA PHE A 9 -13.16 -1.99 9.21
C PHE A 9 -12.17 -2.69 10.15
N ILE A 10 -12.55 -2.79 11.41
CA ILE A 10 -11.84 -3.58 12.42
C ILE A 10 -12.41 -5.00 12.38
N ALA A 11 -11.53 -6.00 12.34
CA ALA A 11 -11.93 -7.39 12.38
C ALA A 11 -12.63 -7.71 13.72
N PRO A 12 -13.78 -8.41 13.71
CA PRO A 12 -14.49 -8.78 14.94
C PRO A 12 -13.78 -9.89 15.74
N ASP A 13 -12.86 -10.60 15.10
CA ASP A 13 -12.07 -11.72 15.60
C ASP A 13 -10.56 -11.45 15.40
N LYS A 14 -9.71 -12.13 16.18
CA LYS A 14 -8.26 -11.94 16.13
C LYS A 14 -7.56 -12.77 15.05
N ASN A 15 -8.17 -13.87 14.60
CA ASN A 15 -7.51 -14.82 13.71
C ASN A 15 -8.50 -15.35 12.65
N PRO A 16 -8.22 -15.22 11.35
CA PRO A 16 -7.06 -14.54 10.76
C PRO A 16 -7.13 -13.01 10.93
N ALA A 17 -5.96 -12.38 11.09
CA ALA A 17 -5.85 -10.94 11.01
C ALA A 17 -6.28 -10.48 9.61
N ARG A 18 -7.21 -9.52 9.54
CA ARG A 18 -7.75 -9.00 8.28
C ARG A 18 -7.91 -7.49 8.31
N HIS A 19 -7.50 -6.85 7.22
CA HIS A 19 -7.81 -5.47 6.92
C HIS A 19 -8.85 -5.45 5.81
N VAL A 20 -10.04 -4.89 6.10
CA VAL A 20 -11.13 -4.80 5.15
C VAL A 20 -11.37 -3.33 4.83
N TYR A 21 -11.35 -3.01 3.55
CA TYR A 21 -11.60 -1.68 3.02
C TYR A 21 -12.81 -1.71 2.10
N VAL A 22 -13.75 -0.79 2.31
CA VAL A 22 -14.83 -0.51 1.37
C VAL A 22 -14.53 0.85 0.75
N CYS A 23 -14.42 0.89 -0.57
CA CYS A 23 -14.10 2.10 -1.30
C CYS A 23 -15.24 2.42 -2.27
N VAL A 24 -15.55 3.70 -2.46
CA VAL A 24 -16.43 4.11 -3.55
C VAL A 24 -15.79 3.75 -4.89
N GLU A 25 -16.60 3.27 -5.82
CA GLU A 25 -16.16 2.85 -7.16
C GLU A 25 -15.39 3.96 -7.87
N ASN A 26 -14.38 3.58 -8.66
CA ASN A 26 -13.52 4.48 -9.46
C ASN A 26 -12.71 5.53 -8.69
N THR A 27 -12.73 5.53 -7.37
CA THR A 27 -11.84 6.38 -6.56
C THR A 27 -10.38 5.96 -6.67
N LEU A 28 -9.49 6.89 -6.31
CA LEU A 28 -8.05 6.62 -6.23
C LEU A 28 -7.72 5.41 -5.34
N HIS A 29 -8.52 5.16 -4.29
CA HIS A 29 -8.29 4.02 -3.39
C HIS A 29 -8.48 2.67 -4.08
N VAL A 30 -9.57 2.52 -4.85
CA VAL A 30 -9.82 1.29 -5.64
C VAL A 30 -8.74 1.16 -6.71
N ARG A 31 -8.47 2.24 -7.45
CA ARG A 31 -7.49 2.24 -8.54
C ARG A 31 -6.09 1.92 -8.04
N ASN A 32 -5.67 2.48 -6.90
CA ASN A 32 -4.41 2.16 -6.24
C ASN A 32 -4.31 0.68 -5.88
N HIS A 33 -5.31 0.12 -5.18
CA HIS A 33 -5.30 -1.30 -4.81
C HIS A 33 -5.19 -2.22 -6.04
N LEU A 34 -5.91 -1.91 -7.11
CA LEU A 34 -5.85 -2.67 -8.36
C LEU A 34 -4.52 -2.47 -9.10
N ALA A 35 -3.99 -1.25 -9.16
CA ALA A 35 -2.70 -0.93 -9.77
C ALA A 35 -1.57 -1.73 -9.13
N VAL A 36 -1.42 -1.67 -7.80
CA VAL A 36 -0.39 -2.43 -7.07
C VAL A 36 -0.54 -3.93 -7.32
N ARG A 37 -1.76 -4.47 -7.19
CA ARG A 37 -2.02 -5.90 -7.40
C ARG A 37 -1.66 -6.33 -8.83
N ASN A 38 -2.08 -5.56 -9.83
CA ASN A 38 -1.89 -5.91 -11.24
C ASN A 38 -0.42 -5.81 -11.63
N THR A 39 0.27 -4.74 -11.27
CA THR A 39 1.71 -4.56 -11.54
C THR A 39 2.53 -5.70 -10.95
N LEU A 40 2.33 -6.04 -9.66
CA LEU A 40 3.11 -7.09 -8.99
C LEU A 40 2.80 -8.51 -9.50
N ARG A 41 1.60 -8.73 -10.04
CA ARG A 41 1.24 -10.00 -10.69
C ARG A 41 1.91 -10.14 -12.06
N GLN A 42 2.10 -9.05 -12.78
CA GLN A 42 2.65 -9.05 -14.14
C GLN A 42 4.19 -8.97 -14.16
N GLY A 43 4.82 -8.30 -13.20
CA GLY A 43 6.28 -8.13 -13.13
C GLY A 43 6.93 -8.91 -11.99
N SER A 44 7.67 -9.99 -12.31
CA SER A 44 8.42 -10.77 -11.31
C SER A 44 9.49 -9.95 -10.60
N ASP A 45 10.18 -9.07 -11.33
CA ASP A 45 11.33 -8.33 -10.78
C ASP A 45 10.88 -7.29 -9.75
N LEU A 46 9.82 -6.54 -10.07
CA LEU A 46 9.19 -5.60 -9.12
C LEU A 46 8.62 -6.33 -7.91
N ARG A 47 8.01 -7.51 -8.11
CA ARG A 47 7.54 -8.35 -7.00
C ARG A 47 8.66 -8.79 -6.08
N ASN A 48 9.78 -9.24 -6.63
CA ASN A 48 10.93 -9.69 -5.85
C ASN A 48 11.54 -8.52 -5.06
N ARG A 49 11.67 -7.34 -5.67
CA ARG A 49 12.14 -6.13 -4.98
C ARG A 49 11.20 -5.72 -3.85
N TYR A 50 9.90 -5.69 -4.12
CA TYR A 50 8.86 -5.39 -3.12
C TYR A 50 8.89 -6.39 -1.94
N GLU A 51 9.03 -7.68 -2.24
CA GLU A 51 9.20 -8.73 -1.23
C GLU A 51 10.46 -8.52 -0.39
N GLN A 52 11.60 -8.26 -1.01
CA GLN A 52 12.87 -8.05 -0.33
C GLN A 52 12.79 -6.91 0.68
N VAL A 53 12.25 -5.76 0.28
CA VAL A 53 12.07 -4.60 1.16
C VAL A 53 11.15 -4.94 2.34
N LYS A 54 10.00 -5.59 2.08
CA LYS A 54 9.09 -5.98 3.17
C LYS A 54 9.72 -6.97 4.14
N ARG A 55 10.50 -7.94 3.65
CA ARG A 55 11.22 -8.89 4.51
C ARG A 55 12.28 -8.20 5.34
N GLN A 56 13.03 -7.27 4.76
CA GLN A 56 14.03 -6.48 5.50
C GLN A 56 13.38 -5.66 6.60
N LEU A 57 12.29 -4.95 6.32
CA LEU A 57 11.56 -4.17 7.33
C LEU A 57 10.98 -5.06 8.44
N ALA A 58 10.43 -6.22 8.09
CA ALA A 58 9.88 -7.17 9.05
C ALA A 58 10.95 -7.89 9.90
N SER A 59 12.22 -7.84 9.49
CA SER A 59 13.33 -8.43 10.25
C SER A 59 13.76 -7.57 11.45
N ASP A 60 13.41 -6.28 11.44
CA ASP A 60 13.63 -5.36 12.55
C ASP A 60 12.49 -5.52 13.57
N THR A 61 12.74 -6.24 14.67
CA THR A 61 11.70 -6.52 15.69
C THR A 61 11.28 -5.30 16.49
N GLU A 62 12.08 -4.23 16.47
CA GLU A 62 11.83 -2.98 17.18
C GLU A 62 11.16 -1.92 16.28
N ILE A 63 10.89 -2.25 15.01
CA ILE A 63 10.32 -1.30 14.07
C ILE A 63 8.90 -0.90 14.49
N VAL A 64 8.68 0.41 14.58
CA VAL A 64 7.33 0.95 14.75
C VAL A 64 6.56 0.90 13.43
N MET A 65 5.24 0.69 13.50
CA MET A 65 4.40 0.48 12.32
C MET A 65 4.46 1.65 11.33
N SER A 66 4.55 2.90 11.80
CA SER A 66 4.72 4.08 10.94
C SER A 66 5.97 4.00 10.08
N ARG A 67 7.09 3.55 10.64
CA ARG A 67 8.36 3.36 9.92
C ARG A 67 8.28 2.20 8.93
N CYS A 68 7.59 1.12 9.28
CA CYS A 68 7.28 0.04 8.34
C CYS A 68 6.46 0.52 7.13
N VAL A 69 5.44 1.34 7.37
CA VAL A 69 4.58 1.90 6.31
C VAL A 69 5.38 2.86 5.41
N ALA A 70 6.16 3.77 6.01
CA ALA A 70 7.01 4.69 5.27
C ALA A 70 8.03 3.95 4.39
N GLY A 71 8.78 3.00 4.96
CA GLY A 71 9.77 2.22 4.21
C GLY A 71 9.17 1.36 3.10
N THR A 72 7.96 0.82 3.30
CA THR A 72 7.24 0.11 2.23
C THR A 72 6.75 1.07 1.14
N SER A 73 6.48 2.33 1.49
CA SER A 73 5.95 3.32 0.54
C SER A 73 6.98 3.78 -0.48
N GLU A 74 8.27 3.76 -0.14
CA GLU A 74 9.35 4.04 -1.10
C GLU A 74 9.35 3.02 -2.26
N VAL A 75 9.40 1.72 -1.94
CA VAL A 75 9.33 0.67 -2.98
C VAL A 75 7.96 0.62 -3.66
N LEU A 76 6.90 1.07 -2.98
CA LEU A 76 5.58 1.17 -3.58
C LEU A 76 5.56 2.20 -4.72
N GLN A 77 6.34 3.28 -4.65
CA GLN A 77 6.44 4.25 -5.74
C GLN A 77 7.05 3.63 -7.00
N ASP A 78 8.04 2.74 -6.87
CA ASP A 78 8.58 1.98 -8.01
C ASP A 78 7.50 1.10 -8.68
N VAL A 79 6.64 0.49 -7.86
CA VAL A 79 5.52 -0.34 -8.34
C VAL A 79 4.48 0.53 -9.05
N LEU A 80 4.12 1.68 -8.47
CA LEU A 80 3.16 2.59 -9.08
C LEU A 80 3.71 3.32 -10.30
N ALA A 81 5.03 3.47 -10.43
CA ALA A 81 5.65 4.03 -11.62
C ALA A 81 5.30 3.22 -12.89
N ALA A 82 5.10 1.90 -12.74
CA ALA A 82 4.70 1.00 -13.81
C ALA A 82 3.17 0.88 -14.01
N SER A 83 2.35 1.65 -13.28
CA SER A 83 0.89 1.68 -13.46
C SER A 83 0.42 2.88 -14.28
N ASP A 84 -0.89 2.88 -14.59
CA ASP A 84 -1.62 3.91 -15.32
C ASP A 84 -2.03 5.12 -14.44
N LEU A 85 -1.65 5.16 -13.16
CA LEU A 85 -1.92 6.31 -12.30
C LEU A 85 -1.10 7.53 -12.76
N THR A 86 -1.63 8.74 -12.53
CA THR A 86 -0.90 9.98 -12.81
C THR A 86 0.20 10.24 -11.78
N ALA A 87 1.10 11.19 -12.06
CA ALA A 87 2.13 11.58 -11.11
C ALA A 87 1.54 12.19 -9.82
N GLU A 88 0.47 12.97 -9.96
CA GLU A 88 -0.25 13.59 -8.85
C GLU A 88 -0.92 12.52 -7.97
N GLU A 89 -1.55 11.52 -8.59
CA GLU A 89 -2.16 10.39 -7.89
C GLU A 89 -1.12 9.57 -7.10
N LYS A 90 0.06 9.34 -7.69
CA LYS A 90 1.19 8.65 -7.03
C LYS A 90 1.70 9.43 -5.82
N GLN A 91 1.81 10.75 -5.96
CA GLN A 91 2.21 11.64 -4.87
C GLN A 91 1.18 11.65 -3.74
N GLN A 92 -0.12 11.73 -4.06
CA GLN A 92 -1.19 11.66 -3.05
C GLN A 92 -1.13 10.34 -2.26
N ILE A 93 -0.82 9.22 -2.90
CA ILE A 93 -0.66 7.92 -2.23
C ILE A 93 0.60 7.93 -1.34
N TYR A 94 1.69 8.54 -1.79
CA TYR A 94 2.90 8.69 -0.99
C TYR A 94 2.64 9.48 0.29
N ASP A 95 2.02 10.66 0.15
CA ASP A 95 1.72 11.56 1.27
C ASP A 95 0.74 10.91 2.25
N LEU A 96 -0.24 10.15 1.75
CA LEU A 96 -1.19 9.41 2.60
C LEU A 96 -0.51 8.40 3.52
N ASN A 97 0.57 7.77 3.06
CA ASN A 97 1.34 6.80 3.83
C ASN A 97 2.44 7.44 4.69
N ASN A 98 2.78 8.70 4.41
CA ASN A 98 3.81 9.47 5.10
C ASN A 98 3.21 10.78 5.64
N PRO A 99 2.26 10.71 6.59
CA PRO A 99 1.73 11.91 7.22
C PRO A 99 2.86 12.67 7.97
N PRO A 100 2.73 14.00 8.12
CA PRO A 100 3.72 14.83 8.80
C PRO A 100 3.95 14.46 10.28
#